data_AF-K2DKL8-F1
#
_entry.id   AF-K2DKL8-F1
#
_cell.length_a   1.000
_cell.length_b   1.000
_cell.length_c   1.000
_cell.angle_alpha   90.00
_cell.angle_beta   90.00
_cell.angle_gamma   90.00
#
_symmetry.space_group_name_H-M   'P 1'
#
loop_
_entity.id
_entity.type
_entity.pdbx_description
1 polymer ?
#
loop_
_entity_poly.entity_id
_entity_poly.type
_entity_poly.pdbx_seq_one_letter_code
_entity_poly.pdbx_strand_id
1 'polypeptide(L)'
;MTNIEVLKNKLSEIKKYLIIVKSYQTKSKEDMIKDQTLRGAIERYLYLLCQSTIDFSEALISHFDFRQPSTYGEIFEILNERKIISNNIAKRF
;
A
#
# COMPACT_ATOMS: atom_id res chain seq x y z
N MET A 1 -8.10 12.39 -16.65
CA MET A 1 -7.20 11.27 -16.98
C MET A 1 -6.01 11.32 -16.04
N THR A 2 -5.79 10.26 -15.26
CA THR A 2 -4.57 10.11 -14.46
C THR A 2 -3.37 10.07 -15.42
N ASN A 3 -2.37 10.93 -15.23
CA ASN A 3 -1.14 10.91 -16.03
C ASN A 3 -0.11 9.99 -15.35
N ILE A 4 0.79 9.39 -16.13
CA ILE A 4 1.91 8.55 -15.69
C ILE A 4 2.73 9.21 -14.58
N GLU A 5 2.88 10.54 -14.61
CA GLU A 5 3.59 11.27 -13.56
C GLU A 5 2.94 11.15 -12.18
N VAL A 6 1.60 11.16 -12.13
CA VAL A 6 0.84 10.94 -10.89
C VAL A 6 1.08 9.53 -10.35
N LEU A 7 1.12 8.53 -11.23
CA LEU A 7 1.42 7.14 -10.85
C LEU A 7 2.85 7.00 -10.31
N LYS A 8 3.84 7.63 -10.95
CA LYS A 8 5.23 7.64 -10.48
C LYS A 8 5.35 8.26 -9.09
N ASN A 9 4.68 9.38 -8.86
CA ASN A 9 4.69 10.06 -7.56
C ASN A 9 4.07 9.19 -6.46
N LYS A 10 2.91 8.58 -6.73
CA LYS A 10 2.27 7.64 -5.79
C LYS A 10 3.15 6.42 -5.50
N LEU A 11 3.81 5.86 -6.52
CA LEU A 11 4.76 4.76 -6.34
C LEU A 11 5.98 5.17 -5.50
N SER A 12 6.46 6.40 -5.65
CA SER A 12 7.54 6.96 -4.83
C SER A 12 7.16 7.03 -3.35
N GLU A 13 5.92 7.47 -3.05
CA GLU A 13 5.41 7.51 -1.67
C GLU A 13 5.31 6.10 -1.05
N ILE A 14 4.86 5.09 -1.81
CA ILE A 14 4.88 3.69 -1.34
C ILE A 14 6.31 3.26 -0.97
N LYS A 15 7.28 3.52 -1.85
CA LYS A 15 8.69 3.17 -1.61
C LYS A 15 9.23 3.85 -0.36
N LYS A 16 8.93 5.13 -0.17
CA LYS A 16 9.32 5.91 1.02
C LYS A 16 8.77 5.28 2.31
N TYR A 17 7.47 5.00 2.38
CA TYR A 17 6.90 4.38 3.59
C TYR A 17 7.38 2.95 3.80
N LEU A 18 7.62 2.19 2.73
CA LEU A 18 8.19 0.85 2.83
C LEU A 18 9.60 0.88 3.45
N ILE A 19 10.44 1.84 3.06
CA ILE A 19 11.78 2.03 3.65
C ILE A 19 11.66 2.37 5.14
N ILE A 20 10.76 3.28 5.50
CA ILE A 20 10.53 3.68 6.89
C ILE A 20 10.07 2.48 7.73
N VAL A 21 9.04 1.75 7.30
CA VAL A 21 8.54 0.57 8.01
C VAL A 21 9.64 -0.49 8.15
N LYS A 22 10.44 -0.73 7.11
CA LYS A 22 11.57 -1.67 7.17
C LYS A 22 12.62 -1.29 8.20
N SER A 23 12.85 0.01 8.42
CA SER A 23 13.82 0.48 9.42
C SER A 23 13.45 0.09 10.86
N TYR A 24 12.16 -0.21 11.12
CA TYR A 24 11.67 -0.67 12.41
C TYR A 24 11.72 -2.19 12.59
N GLN A 25 12.13 -2.98 11.60
CA GLN A 25 12.17 -4.45 11.70
C GLN A 25 13.10 -4.99 12.78
N THR A 26 14.06 -4.19 13.25
CA THR A 26 14.97 -4.54 14.34
C THR A 26 14.38 -4.34 15.74
N LYS A 27 13.18 -3.75 15.84
CA LYS A 27 12.51 -3.48 17.12
C LYS A 27 11.73 -4.71 17.58
N SER A 28 11.86 -5.02 18.86
CA SER A 28 11.14 -6.12 19.51
C SER A 28 9.74 -5.69 19.92
N LYS A 29 8.89 -6.68 20.23
CA LYS A 29 7.57 -6.42 20.81
C LYS A 29 7.70 -5.71 22.16
N GLU A 30 8.71 -6.07 22.96
CA GLU A 30 9.00 -5.47 24.26
C GLU A 30 9.35 -3.99 24.12
N ASP A 31 10.10 -3.60 23.09
CA ASP A 31 10.40 -2.18 22.79
C ASP A 31 9.11 -1.40 22.52
N MET A 32 8.18 -1.98 21.75
CA MET A 32 6.89 -1.37 21.44
C MET A 32 5.94 -1.28 22.64
N ILE A 33 6.04 -2.21 23.60
CA ILE A 33 5.25 -2.17 24.83
C ILE A 33 5.76 -1.07 25.76
N LYS A 34 7.08 -0.88 25.82
CA LYS A 34 7.73 0.09 26.73
C LYS A 34 7.72 1.51 26.19
N ASP A 35 7.67 1.69 24.87
CA ASP A 35 7.68 3.00 24.21
C ASP A 35 6.42 3.21 23.35
N GLN A 36 5.47 3.96 23.91
CA GLN A 36 4.22 4.31 23.24
C GLN A 36 4.45 5.18 21.98
N THR A 37 5.50 5.99 21.95
CA THR A 37 5.83 6.83 20.79
C THR A 37 6.34 5.96 19.65
N LEU A 38 7.24 5.03 19.94
CA LEU A 38 7.72 4.04 18.97
C LEU A 38 6.58 3.23 18.39
N ARG A 39 5.69 2.71 19.26
CA ARG A 39 4.51 1.97 18.83
C ARG A 39 3.61 2.80 17.92
N GLY A 40 3.26 4.01 18.33
CA GLY A 40 2.42 4.91 17.55
C GLY A 40 3.04 5.27 16.19
N ALA A 41 4.37 5.47 16.14
CA ALA A 41 5.09 5.69 14.90
C ALA A 41 4.99 4.50 13.95
N ILE A 42 5.25 3.28 14.44
CA ILE A 42 5.15 2.04 13.64
C ILE A 42 3.72 1.86 13.10
N GLU A 43 2.70 1.99 13.97
CA GLU A 43 1.28 1.89 13.58
C GLU A 43 0.93 2.92 12.49
N ARG A 44 1.37 4.17 12.66
CA ARG A 44 1.13 5.24 11.68
C ARG A 44 1.82 4.99 10.34
N TYR A 45 3.06 4.53 10.34
CA TYR A 45 3.80 4.26 9.10
C TYR A 45 3.26 3.03 8.37
N LEU A 46 2.80 2.00 9.09
CA LEU A 46 2.09 0.87 8.50
C LEU A 46 0.78 1.32 7.83
N TYR A 47 -0.01 2.14 8.52
CA TYR A 47 -1.21 2.73 7.93
C TYR A 47 -0.90 3.50 6.64
N LEU A 48 0.13 4.36 6.66
CA LEU A 48 0.53 5.16 5.49
C LEU A 48 0.99 4.29 4.31
N LEU A 49 1.69 3.18 4.59
CA LEU A 49 2.08 2.22 3.56
C LEU A 49 0.85 1.56 2.92
N CYS A 50 -0.13 1.13 3.73
CA CYS A 50 -1.37 0.56 3.22
C CYS A 50 -2.17 1.58 2.40
N GLN A 51 -2.38 2.79 2.94
CA GLN A 51 -3.13 3.84 2.26
C GLN A 51 -2.50 4.23 0.93
N SER A 52 -1.18 4.48 0.89
CA SER A 52 -0.48 4.83 -0.34
C SER A 52 -0.55 3.72 -1.40
N THR A 53 -0.61 2.45 -0.98
CA THR A 53 -0.80 1.29 -1.88
C THR A 53 -2.21 1.26 -2.48
N ILE A 54 -3.23 1.52 -1.66
CA ILE A 54 -4.63 1.64 -2.12
C ILE A 54 -4.75 2.81 -3.11
N ASP A 55 -4.26 3.98 -2.74
CA ASP A 55 -4.29 5.20 -3.54
C ASP A 55 -3.59 5.06 -4.90
N PHE A 56 -2.52 4.27 -4.97
CA PHE A 56 -1.82 3.94 -6.21
C PHE A 56 -2.66 3.00 -7.06
N SER A 57 -3.22 1.96 -6.45
CA SER A 57 -4.02 0.96 -7.14
C SER A 57 -5.28 1.55 -7.76
N GLU A 58 -5.97 2.44 -7.06
CA GLU A 58 -7.12 3.19 -7.61
C GLU A 58 -6.70 4.09 -8.78
N ALA A 59 -5.59 4.81 -8.64
CA ALA A 59 -5.07 5.65 -9.70
C ALA A 59 -4.68 4.82 -10.94
N LEU A 60 -4.18 3.59 -10.75
CA LEU A 60 -3.83 2.65 -11.80
C LEU A 60 -5.09 2.13 -12.52
N ILE A 61 -6.11 1.71 -11.75
CA ILE A 61 -7.43 1.31 -12.26
C ILE A 61 -8.04 2.42 -13.11
N SER A 62 -8.00 3.66 -12.62
CA SER A 62 -8.49 4.83 -13.34
C SER A 62 -7.66 5.15 -14.59
N HIS A 63 -6.34 5.01 -14.53
CA HIS A 63 -5.45 5.27 -15.68
C HIS A 63 -5.72 4.32 -16.85
N PHE A 64 -6.01 3.04 -16.56
CA PHE A 64 -6.29 2.02 -17.57
C PHE A 64 -7.78 1.81 -17.86
N ASP A 65 -8.66 2.65 -17.31
CA ASP A 65 -10.11 2.58 -17.50
C ASP A 65 -10.70 1.20 -17.17
N PHE A 66 -10.26 0.61 -16.06
CA PHE A 66 -10.82 -0.63 -15.55
C PHE A 66 -12.14 -0.39 -14.82
N ARG A 67 -12.87 -1.50 -14.52
CA ARG A 67 -14.06 -1.42 -13.67
C ARG A 67 -13.69 -0.79 -12.33
N GLN A 68 -14.54 0.09 -11.81
CA GLN A 68 -14.31 0.71 -10.52
C GLN A 68 -14.54 -0.30 -9.40
N PRO A 69 -13.68 -0.30 -8.36
CA PRO A 69 -13.90 -1.13 -7.18
C PRO A 69 -15.08 -0.60 -6.35
N SER A 70 -15.91 -1.51 -5.83
CA SER A 70 -16.97 -1.17 -4.86
C SER A 70 -16.45 -1.19 -3.43
N THR A 71 -15.34 -1.89 -3.20
CA THR A 71 -14.65 -2.01 -1.90
C THR A 71 -13.13 -1.98 -2.10
N TYR A 72 -12.36 -1.67 -1.06
CA TYR A 72 -10.90 -1.75 -1.14
C TYR A 72 -10.37 -3.17 -1.43
N GLY A 73 -11.10 -4.22 -1.05
CA GLY A 73 -10.72 -5.61 -1.38
C GLY A 73 -10.79 -5.90 -2.87
N GLU A 74 -11.83 -5.39 -3.55
CA GLU A 74 -12.01 -5.58 -4.99
C GLU A 74 -10.88 -5.00 -5.83
N ILE A 75 -10.13 -4.02 -5.31
CA ILE A 75 -8.94 -3.47 -5.98
C ILE A 75 -7.97 -4.60 -6.36
N PHE A 76 -7.69 -5.53 -5.45
CA PHE A 76 -6.74 -6.61 -5.70
C PHE A 76 -7.29 -7.64 -6.68
N GLU A 77 -8.60 -7.87 -6.68
CA GLU A 77 -9.27 -8.72 -7.67
C GLU A 77 -9.15 -8.12 -9.08
N ILE A 78 -9.46 -6.82 -9.23
CA ILE A 78 -9.39 -6.10 -10.52
C ILE A 78 -7.95 -6.13 -11.08
N LEU A 79 -6.95 -5.88 -10.23
CA LEU A 79 -5.55 -5.93 -10.65
C LEU A 79 -5.12 -7.33 -11.06
N ASN A 80 -5.66 -8.38 -10.44
CA ASN A 80 -5.38 -9.77 -10.78
C ASN A 80 -6.10 -10.21 -12.08
N GLU A 81 -7.37 -9.84 -12.27
CA GLU A 81 -8.13 -10.04 -13.52
C GLU A 81 -7.34 -9.52 -14.73
N ARG A 82 -6.63 -8.40 -14.53
CA ARG A 82 -5.78 -7.74 -15.54
C ARG A 82 -4.33 -8.22 -15.55
N LYS A 83 -3.98 -9.22 -14.74
CA LYS A 83 -2.64 -9.82 -14.60
C LYS A 83 -1.54 -8.83 -14.20
N ILE A 84 -1.92 -7.73 -13.54
CA ILE A 84 -0.96 -6.76 -12.98
C ILE A 84 -0.32 -7.34 -11.72
N ILE A 85 -1.09 -8.07 -10.91
CA ILE A 85 -0.59 -8.84 -9.78
C ILE A 85 -0.87 -10.32 -9.99
N SER A 86 -0.09 -11.18 -9.33
CA SER A 86 -0.29 -12.62 -9.40
C SER A 86 -1.46 -13.07 -8.52
N ASN A 87 -2.07 -14.20 -8.88
CA ASN A 87 -3.09 -14.88 -8.08
C ASN A 87 -2.66 -15.16 -6.62
N ASN A 88 -1.37 -15.41 -6.38
CA ASN A 88 -0.86 -15.65 -5.02
C ASN A 88 -0.93 -14.37 -4.18
N ILE A 89 -0.63 -13.22 -4.78
CA ILE A 89 -0.73 -11.93 -4.09
C ILE A 89 -2.21 -11.60 -3.84
N ALA A 90 -3.06 -11.78 -4.85
CA ALA A 90 -4.49 -11.45 -4.74
C ALA A 90 -5.20 -12.23 -3.62
N LYS A 91 -4.88 -13.52 -3.43
CA LYS A 91 -5.49 -14.37 -2.39
C LYS A 91 -5.04 -14.07 -0.95
N ARG A 92 -4.06 -13.18 -0.76
CA ARG A 92 -3.56 -12.81 0.58
C ARG A 92 -4.32 -11.64 1.20
N PHE A 93 -5.20 -11.01 0.43
CA PHE A 93 -6.04 -9.87 0.82
C PHE A 93 -7.51 -10.28 0.70
#